data_AF-A0A2N1RKR9-F1
#
_entry.id   AF-A0A2N1RKR9-F1
#
_cell.length_a   1.000
_cell.length_b   1.000
_cell.length_c   1.000
_cell.angle_alpha   90.00
_cell.angle_beta   90.00
_cell.angle_gamma   90.00
#
_symmetry.space_group_name_H-M   'P 1'
#
loop_
_entity.id
_entity.type
_entity.pdbx_description
1 polymer ?
#
loop_
_entity_poly.entity_id
_entity_poly.type
_entity_poly.pdbx_seq_one_letter_code
_entity_poly.pdbx_strand_id
1 'polypeptide(L)'
;MALTRKMFEKIQTLKRMGVPPMEAFRRMRSEGASVSKPTFLKYYNMALSQYQGSKNYAKQYVFDQEPYKSAILAMLETTKTKKKVCVSSLYDVLRDRFGELPGSEQTLRKYIKHLKIGGEFLPEPQEGRTYCPVPTTPPGAYT
;
A
#
# COMPACT_ATOMS: atom_id res chain seq x y z
N MET A 1 -4.21 9.40 9.08
CA MET A 1 -2.80 9.62 9.51
C MET A 1 -2.44 8.58 10.55
N ALA A 2 -1.45 7.74 10.28
CA ALA A 2 -0.93 6.78 11.27
C ALA A 2 0.05 7.50 12.20
N LEU A 3 -0.01 7.22 13.50
CA LEU A 3 0.89 7.83 14.48
C LEU A 3 2.30 7.23 14.34
N THR A 4 3.30 8.07 14.08
CA THR A 4 4.69 7.62 13.98
C THR A 4 5.19 7.09 15.34
N ARG A 5 6.14 6.14 15.30
CA ARG A 5 6.72 5.55 16.52
C ARG A 5 7.35 6.60 17.44
N LYS A 6 8.10 7.54 16.87
CA LYS A 6 8.69 8.67 17.62
C LYS A 6 7.64 9.48 18.36
N MET A 7 6.49 9.73 17.72
CA MET A 7 5.40 10.49 18.33
C MET A 7 4.72 9.70 19.45
N PHE A 8 4.57 8.38 19.31
CA PHE A 8 4.08 7.53 20.38
C PHE A 8 5.01 7.52 21.60
N GLU A 9 6.31 7.33 21.37
CA GLU A 9 7.32 7.33 22.44
C GLU A 9 7.30 8.67 23.19
N LYS A 10 7.19 9.80 22.48
CA LYS A 10 7.06 11.12 23.09
C LYS A 10 5.82 11.26 23.99
N ILE A 11 4.66 10.79 23.53
CA ILE A 11 3.41 10.76 24.32
C ILE A 11 3.62 9.94 25.61
N GLN A 12 4.27 8.79 25.51
CA GLN A 12 4.54 7.92 26.65
C GLN A 12 5.55 8.53 27.63
N THR A 13 6.57 9.25 27.14
CA THR A 13 7.49 9.99 28.01
C THR A 13 6.77 11.09 28.79
N LEU A 14 5.90 11.87 28.14
CA LEU A 14 5.07 12.89 28.81
C LEU A 14 4.18 12.28 29.91
N LYS A 15 3.60 11.11 29.64
CA LYS A 15 2.85 10.33 30.64
C LYS A 15 3.71 9.90 31.83
N ARG A 16 4.91 9.37 31.58
CA ARG A 16 5.86 8.95 32.64
C ARG A 16 6.33 10.11 33.51
N MET A 17 6.44 11.32 32.93
CA MET A 17 6.75 12.54 33.66
C MET A 17 5.55 13.08 34.48
N GLY A 18 4.40 12.39 34.49
CA GLY A 18 3.22 12.80 35.25
C GLY A 18 2.46 13.99 34.65
N VAL A 19 2.74 14.37 33.40
CA VAL A 19 2.07 15.50 32.75
C VAL A 19 0.63 15.11 32.43
N PRO A 20 -0.39 15.88 32.87
CA PRO A 20 -1.80 15.58 32.58
C PRO A 20 -2.08 15.48 31.08
N PRO A 21 -3.03 14.63 30.63
CA PRO A 21 -3.26 14.35 29.21
C PRO A 21 -3.51 15.62 28.38
N MET A 22 -4.33 16.54 28.90
CA MET A 22 -4.67 17.76 28.18
C MET A 22 -3.49 18.74 28.09
N GLU A 23 -2.64 18.77 29.10
CA GLU A 23 -1.44 19.60 29.12
C GLU A 23 -0.37 19.03 28.17
N ALA A 24 -0.17 17.71 28.19
CA ALA A 24 0.70 17.01 27.25
C ALA A 24 0.24 17.21 25.79
N PHE A 25 -1.07 17.21 25.53
CA PHE A 25 -1.62 17.50 24.20
C PHE A 25 -1.31 18.93 23.74
N ARG A 26 -1.47 19.93 24.62
CA ARG A 26 -1.15 21.33 24.31
C ARG A 26 0.33 21.49 23.97
N ARG A 27 1.23 20.92 24.78
CA ARG A 27 2.68 20.95 24.55
C ARG A 27 3.06 20.35 23.20
N MET A 28 2.51 19.18 22.88
CA MET A 28 2.76 18.57 21.56
C MET A 28 2.24 19.44 20.41
N ARG A 29 1.09 20.09 20.57
CA ARG A 29 0.53 20.97 19.54
C ARG A 29 1.35 22.24 19.36
N SER A 30 1.87 22.84 20.44
CA SER A 30 2.77 24.00 20.36
C SER A 30 4.11 23.67 19.71
N GLU A 31 4.58 22.44 19.84
CA GLU A 31 5.79 21.93 19.15
C GLU A 31 5.52 21.55 17.68
N GLY A 32 4.31 21.80 17.15
CA GLY A 32 3.96 21.54 15.75
C GLY A 32 3.48 20.11 15.44
N ALA A 33 3.15 19.29 16.45
CA ALA A 33 2.64 17.95 16.20
C ALA A 33 1.24 17.98 15.57
N SER A 34 1.10 17.40 14.38
CA SER A 34 -0.18 17.24 13.68
C SER A 34 -0.89 15.95 14.12
N VAL A 35 -1.37 15.93 15.37
CA VAL A 35 -2.16 14.82 15.94
C VAL A 35 -3.51 15.32 16.41
N SER A 36 -4.59 14.62 16.07
CA SER A 36 -5.92 14.97 16.55
C SER A 36 -6.08 14.60 18.03
N LYS A 37 -6.85 15.38 18.78
CA LYS A 37 -7.17 15.12 20.19
C LYS A 37 -7.60 13.68 20.48
N PRO A 38 -8.56 13.07 19.75
CA PRO A 38 -8.97 11.68 20.02
C PRO A 38 -7.82 10.68 19.78
N THR A 39 -7.00 10.91 18.76
CA THR A 39 -5.82 10.08 18.48
C THR A 39 -4.82 10.18 19.61
N PHE A 40 -4.51 11.40 20.06
CA PHE A 40 -3.62 11.62 21.20
C PHE A 40 -4.12 10.90 22.45
N LEU A 41 -5.39 11.07 22.83
CA LEU A 41 -5.96 10.45 24.04
C LEU A 41 -5.92 8.92 23.98
N LYS A 42 -6.23 8.34 22.82
CA LYS A 42 -6.09 6.89 22.58
C LYS A 42 -4.67 6.43 22.90
N TYR A 43 -3.66 7.10 22.34
CA TYR A 43 -2.26 6.70 22.49
C TYR A 43 -1.66 7.06 23.86
N TYR A 44 -2.17 8.08 24.53
CA TYR A 44 -1.79 8.43 25.91
C TYR A 44 -2.28 7.36 26.90
N ASN A 45 -3.50 6.85 26.71
CA ASN A 45 -4.06 5.81 27.57
C ASN A 45 -3.54 4.39 27.24
N MET A 46 -3.06 4.17 26.02
CA MET A 46 -2.49 2.90 25.56
C MET A 46 -1.22 2.52 26.34
N ALA A 47 -1.07 1.22 26.65
CA ALA A 47 0.16 0.67 27.22
C ALA A 47 1.24 0.47 26.15
N LEU A 48 2.52 0.50 26.54
CA LEU A 48 3.64 0.30 25.60
C LEU A 48 3.55 -1.05 24.87
N SER A 49 3.14 -2.11 25.57
CA SER A 49 2.94 -3.46 25.03
C SER A 49 1.83 -3.56 23.98
N GLN A 50 0.85 -2.66 24.05
CA GLN A 50 -0.27 -2.60 23.10
C GLN A 50 0.06 -1.79 21.84
N TYR A 51 1.17 -1.04 21.84
CA TYR A 51 1.57 -0.28 20.68
C TYR A 51 2.12 -1.20 19.60
N GLN A 52 1.28 -1.42 18.60
CA GLN A 52 1.63 -2.22 17.45
C GLN A 52 2.21 -1.38 16.30
N GLY A 53 2.47 -0.09 16.51
CA GLY A 53 2.93 0.79 15.43
C GLY A 53 1.88 1.02 14.36
N SER A 54 2.33 1.53 13.20
CA SER A 54 1.61 1.38 11.94
C SER A 54 1.81 -0.04 11.44
N LYS A 55 1.40 -1.06 12.22
CA LYS A 55 1.34 -2.42 11.68
C LYS A 55 0.35 -2.37 10.52
N ASN A 56 0.87 -2.57 9.31
CA ASN A 56 0.04 -3.00 8.20
C ASN A 56 -0.59 -4.29 8.68
N TYR A 57 -1.87 -4.27 9.03
CA TYR A 57 -2.61 -5.51 9.25
C TYR A 57 -2.31 -6.39 8.05
N ALA A 58 -1.71 -7.55 8.29
CA ALA A 58 -1.38 -8.51 7.24
C ALA A 58 -2.71 -8.83 6.56
N LYS A 59 -2.94 -8.21 5.40
CA LYS A 59 -4.18 -8.36 4.69
C LYS A 59 -4.15 -9.75 4.10
N GLN A 60 -4.99 -10.63 4.62
CA GLN A 60 -5.14 -11.96 4.03
C GLN A 60 -5.75 -11.78 2.63
N TYR A 61 -5.03 -12.23 1.61
CA TYR A 61 -5.53 -12.27 0.24
C TYR A 61 -6.14 -13.64 -0.01
N VAL A 62 -7.34 -13.66 -0.59
CA VAL A 62 -8.09 -14.90 -0.86
C VAL A 62 -7.34 -15.82 -1.83
N PHE A 63 -6.54 -15.25 -2.74
CA PHE A 63 -5.70 -15.98 -3.68
C PHE A 63 -4.32 -16.39 -3.11
N ASP A 64 -4.03 -16.06 -1.84
CA ASP A 64 -2.79 -16.50 -1.16
C ASP A 64 -2.89 -17.90 -0.56
N GLN A 65 -4.03 -18.57 -0.75
CA GLN A 65 -4.24 -19.96 -0.38
C GLN A 65 -3.88 -20.88 -1.56
N GLU A 66 -3.33 -22.05 -1.25
CA GLU A 66 -3.18 -23.13 -2.24
C GLU A 66 -4.56 -23.68 -2.62
N PRO A 67 -4.77 -24.12 -3.88
CA PRO A 67 -3.80 -24.26 -4.97
C PRO A 67 -3.61 -22.99 -5.83
N TYR A 68 -4.31 -21.90 -5.51
CA TYR A 68 -4.36 -20.71 -6.36
C TYR A 68 -3.02 -19.97 -6.40
N LYS A 69 -2.34 -19.86 -5.26
CA LYS A 69 -1.06 -19.17 -5.14
C LYS A 69 -0.01 -19.75 -6.09
N SER A 70 0.26 -21.04 -6.00
CA SER A 70 1.23 -21.72 -6.87
C SER A 70 0.85 -21.62 -8.34
N ALA A 71 -0.44 -21.76 -8.69
CA ALA A 71 -0.91 -21.61 -10.06
C ALA A 71 -0.69 -20.20 -10.61
N ILE A 72 -1.03 -19.16 -9.83
CA ILE A 72 -0.85 -17.76 -10.22
C ILE A 72 0.64 -17.46 -10.43
N LEU A 73 1.50 -17.90 -9.52
CA LEU A 73 2.95 -17.72 -9.65
C LEU A 73 3.49 -18.40 -10.92
N ALA A 74 3.12 -19.67 -11.17
CA ALA A 74 3.54 -20.38 -12.37
C ALA A 74 3.09 -19.67 -13.66
N MET A 75 1.85 -19.17 -13.69
CA MET A 75 1.35 -18.40 -14.83
C MET A 75 2.09 -17.07 -14.99
N LEU A 76 2.37 -16.37 -13.90
CA LEU A 76 3.15 -15.12 -13.93
C LEU A 76 4.58 -15.37 -14.44
N GLU A 77 5.25 -16.43 -14.01
CA GLU A 77 6.57 -16.85 -14.50
C GLU A 77 6.57 -17.05 -16.02
N THR A 78 5.59 -17.78 -16.58
CA THR A 78 5.51 -18.00 -18.03
C THR A 78 5.23 -16.70 -18.81
N THR A 79 4.61 -15.71 -18.17
CA THR A 79 4.34 -14.40 -18.77
C THR A 79 5.45 -13.38 -18.58
N LYS A 80 6.54 -13.68 -17.84
CA LYS A 80 7.67 -12.75 -17.64
C LYS A 80 8.30 -12.24 -18.93
N THR A 81 8.29 -13.06 -19.98
CA THR A 81 8.82 -12.70 -21.30
C THR A 81 7.92 -11.72 -22.05
N LYS A 82 6.66 -11.55 -21.63
CA LYS A 82 5.70 -10.64 -22.25
C LYS A 82 5.81 -9.25 -21.63
N LYS A 83 5.73 -8.21 -22.46
CA LYS A 83 5.76 -6.79 -22.01
C LYS A 83 4.66 -6.43 -21.00
N LYS A 84 3.53 -7.14 -21.00
CA LYS A 84 2.39 -6.82 -20.13
C LYS A 84 1.61 -8.06 -19.73
N VAL A 85 1.33 -8.18 -18.44
CA VAL A 85 0.47 -9.25 -17.91
C VAL A 85 -1.01 -8.85 -18.05
N CYS A 86 -1.77 -9.61 -18.84
CA CYS A 86 -3.22 -9.44 -18.97
C CYS A 86 -3.94 -10.17 -17.83
N VAL A 87 -4.44 -9.41 -16.85
CA VAL A 87 -5.08 -9.98 -15.65
C VAL A 87 -6.41 -10.67 -15.97
N SER A 88 -7.18 -10.20 -16.94
CA SER A 88 -8.42 -10.86 -17.35
C SER A 88 -8.15 -12.24 -17.93
N SER A 89 -7.16 -12.37 -18.82
CA SER A 89 -6.76 -13.68 -19.37
C SER A 89 -6.25 -14.64 -18.29
N LEU A 90 -5.51 -14.15 -17.30
CA LEU A 90 -5.13 -14.96 -16.13
C LEU A 90 -6.36 -15.45 -15.37
N TYR A 91 -7.33 -14.56 -15.16
CA TYR A 91 -8.57 -14.88 -14.43
C TYR A 91 -9.41 -15.94 -15.15
N ASP A 92 -9.56 -15.81 -16.47
CA ASP A 92 -10.29 -16.79 -17.28
C ASP A 92 -9.65 -18.17 -17.20
N VAL A 93 -8.32 -18.26 -17.36
CA VAL A 93 -7.61 -19.55 -17.25
C VAL A 93 -7.68 -20.15 -15.84
N LEU A 94 -7.64 -19.31 -14.79
CA LEU A 94 -7.84 -19.78 -13.42
C LEU A 94 -9.25 -20.33 -13.22
N ARG A 95 -10.27 -19.65 -13.76
CA ARG A 95 -11.67 -20.10 -13.71
C ARG A 95 -11.85 -21.41 -14.47
N ASP A 96 -11.23 -21.55 -15.64
CA ASP A 96 -11.31 -22.78 -16.43
C ASP A 96 -10.62 -23.95 -15.71
N ARG A 97 -9.53 -23.69 -14.98
CA ARG A 97 -8.76 -24.72 -14.27
C ARG A 97 -9.38 -25.15 -12.94
N PHE A 98 -9.96 -24.21 -12.19
CA PHE A 98 -10.43 -24.44 -10.82
C PHE A 98 -11.95 -24.27 -10.64
N GLY A 99 -12.68 -23.90 -11.70
CA GLY A 99 -14.10 -23.60 -11.62
C GLY A 99 -14.35 -22.26 -10.93
N GLU A 100 -15.19 -22.28 -9.90
CA GLU A 100 -15.54 -21.07 -9.14
C GLU A 100 -14.34 -20.57 -8.32
N LEU A 101 -14.03 -19.28 -8.47
CA LEU A 101 -12.86 -18.66 -7.84
C LEU A 101 -13.24 -17.95 -6.53
N PRO A 102 -12.33 -17.87 -5.55
CA PRO A 102 -12.60 -17.28 -4.23
C PRO A 102 -12.73 -15.74 -4.24
N GLY A 103 -12.64 -15.10 -5.40
CA GLY A 103 -12.80 -13.67 -5.55
C GLY A 103 -12.85 -13.25 -7.01
N SER A 104 -13.25 -12.00 -7.25
CA SER A 104 -13.37 -11.43 -8.59
C SER A 104 -12.03 -11.11 -9.25
N GLU A 105 -12.06 -10.80 -10.55
CA GLU A 105 -10.88 -10.32 -11.30
C GLU A 105 -10.19 -9.13 -10.62
N GLN A 106 -10.98 -8.21 -10.04
CA GLN A 106 -10.42 -7.07 -9.32
C GLN A 106 -9.66 -7.49 -8.05
N THR A 107 -10.07 -8.59 -7.43
CA THR A 107 -9.38 -9.18 -6.27
C THR A 107 -8.06 -9.82 -6.71
N LEU A 108 -8.05 -10.51 -7.87
CA LEU A 108 -6.84 -11.05 -8.47
C LEU A 108 -5.86 -9.93 -8.84
N ARG A 109 -6.33 -8.84 -9.46
CA ARG A 109 -5.52 -7.66 -9.79
C ARG A 109 -4.83 -7.06 -8.56
N LYS A 110 -5.57 -6.95 -7.45
CA LYS A 110 -5.02 -6.46 -6.17
C LYS A 110 -3.97 -7.42 -5.62
N TYR A 111 -4.20 -8.73 -5.74
CA TYR A 111 -3.25 -9.75 -5.31
C TYR A 111 -1.95 -9.72 -6.13
N ILE A 112 -2.03 -9.65 -7.46
CA ILE A 112 -0.85 -9.53 -8.33
C ILE A 112 -0.06 -8.24 -8.01
N LYS A 113 -0.76 -7.13 -7.73
CA LYS A 113 -0.11 -5.89 -7.28
C LYS A 113 0.62 -6.08 -5.94
N HIS A 114 0.05 -6.85 -5.02
CA HIS A 114 0.70 -7.20 -3.76
C HIS A 114 1.97 -8.04 -3.99
N LEU A 115 1.91 -9.06 -4.85
CA LEU A 115 3.09 -9.87 -5.23
C LEU A 115 4.21 -9.03 -5.86
N LYS A 116 3.86 -8.04 -6.69
CA LYS A 116 4.80 -7.05 -7.26
C LYS A 116 5.50 -6.21 -6.19
N ILE A 117 4.76 -5.73 -5.20
CA ILE A 117 5.32 -4.91 -4.10
C ILE A 117 6.18 -5.76 -3.15
N GLY A 118 5.78 -7.02 -2.92
CA GLY A 118 6.51 -7.97 -2.08
C GLY A 118 7.81 -8.49 -2.70
N GLY A 119 8.09 -8.20 -3.97
CA GLY A 119 9.28 -8.68 -4.66
C GLY A 119 9.20 -10.12 -5.16
N GLU A 120 8.06 -10.78 -4.99
CA GLU A 120 7.80 -12.14 -5.52
C GLU A 120 7.66 -12.14 -7.06
N PHE A 121 7.41 -10.97 -7.66
CA PHE A 121 7.36 -10.78 -9.11
C PHE A 121 7.98 -9.43 -9.49
N LEU A 122 8.89 -9.43 -10.47
CA LEU A 122 9.59 -8.22 -10.91
C LEU A 122 8.62 -7.27 -11.66
N PRO A 123 8.63 -5.96 -11.36
CA PRO A 123 7.80 -5.00 -12.08
C PRO A 123 8.23 -4.88 -13.54
N GLU A 124 7.25 -4.65 -14.42
CA GLU A 124 7.47 -4.31 -15.82
C GLU A 124 8.41 -3.09 -15.92
N PRO A 125 9.40 -3.07 -16.82
CA PRO A 125 10.14 -1.85 -17.10
C PRO A 125 9.16 -0.79 -17.60
N GLN A 126 9.05 0.32 -16.88
CA GLN A 126 8.24 1.45 -17.36
C GLN A 126 8.98 2.06 -18.55
N GLU A 127 8.53 1.74 -19.77
CA GLU A 127 8.88 2.52 -20.95
C GLU A 127 8.28 3.91 -20.74
N GLY A 128 9.12 4.86 -20.29
CA GLY A 128 8.72 6.27 -20.17
C GLY A 128 8.22 6.77 -21.53
N ARG A 129 7.19 7.61 -21.53
CA ARG A 129 6.69 8.23 -22.77
C ARG A 129 7.83 8.97 -23.46
N THR A 130 8.26 8.49 -24.62
CA THR A 130 9.17 9.22 -25.49
C THR A 130 8.36 10.30 -26.20
N TYR A 131 8.55 11.56 -25.79
CA TYR A 131 7.98 12.69 -26.50
C TYR A 131 8.89 13.04 -27.68
N CYS A 132 8.35 12.99 -28.89
CA CYS A 132 9.01 13.62 -30.04
C CYS A 132 8.71 15.12 -30.00
N PRO A 133 9.72 16.00 -30.12
CA PRO A 133 9.50 17.43 -30.29
C PRO A 133 8.60 17.67 -31.50
N VAL A 134 7.43 18.27 -31.29
CA VAL A 134 6.59 18.71 -32.40
C VAL A 134 7.18 20.02 -32.92
N PRO A 135 7.44 20.16 -34.23
CA PRO A 135 7.84 21.43 -34.81
C PRO A 135 6.77 22.48 -34.51
N THR A 136 7.11 23.50 -33.74
CA THR A 136 6.21 24.64 -33.48
C THR A 136 6.27 25.62 -34.64
N THR A 137 5.11 25.97 -35.18
CA THR A 137 4.96 27.08 -36.11
C THR A 137 5.16 28.41 -35.36
N PRO A 138 5.95 29.36 -35.88
CA PRO A 138 6.09 30.67 -35.26
C PRO A 138 4.74 31.42 -35.23
N PRO A 139 4.49 32.24 -34.20
CA PRO A 139 3.29 33.06 -34.13
C PRO A 139 3.19 33.97 -35.36
N GLY A 140 2.07 33.92 -36.08
CA GLY A 140 1.82 34.76 -37.27
C GLY A 140 1.96 34.07 -38.62
N ALA A 141 2.32 32.78 -38.67
CA ALA A 141 2.28 31.98 -39.89
C ALA A 141 1.02 31.09 -39.93
N TYR A 142 -0.15 31.72 -39.89
CA TYR A 142 -1.41 31.07 -40.22
C TYR A 142 -1.74 31.45 -41.67
N THR A 143 -1.60 30.51 -42.60
CA THR A 143 -2.09 30.67 -43.99
C THR A 143 -3.60 30.56 -44.05
#